data_AF-A0A2D7NBP7-F1
#
_entry.id   AF-A0A2D7NBP7-F1
#
_cell.length_a   1.000
_cell.length_b   1.000
_cell.length_c   1.000
_cell.angle_alpha   90.00
_cell.angle_beta   90.00
_cell.angle_gamma   90.00
#
_symmetry.space_group_name_H-M   'P 1'
#
loop_
_entity.id
_entity.type
_entity.pdbx_description
1 polymer ?
#
loop_
_entity_poly.entity_id
_entity_poly.type
_entity_poly.pdbx_seq_one_letter_code
_entity_poly.pdbx_strand_id
1 'polypeptide(L)'
;MFSKLMKKILLISLLSLSFSQELKVEGNLNVTGAVINDSLAKVIAAQQAEIDALQSLIASLQSQIDALQNGNEIVTGTVTDIDGNVYQTVVIGNQNWMAENLKVTHYRNGDAISNAEPDLWWQQFVGTYIEHPEDYNLYGNFYNWYAAIDERGVCPEGWHVPTRDEWIVLSNFLGGAGNSGGHLKIVGFEYWNSPNDGATNSTGFSALPAGMITGGSWELNQSNFRAYFISTTEQNSTFIYARMLDYNNYAFAEYNLWHTEGYSIRCIQD
;
A
#
# COMPACT_ATOMS: atom_id res chain seq x y z
N MET A 1 21.21 -24.41 -16.57
CA MET A 1 21.29 -23.13 -15.82
C MET A 1 22.05 -23.25 -14.49
N PHE A 2 21.95 -24.36 -13.74
CA PHE A 2 22.67 -24.59 -12.46
C PHE A 2 24.21 -24.39 -12.50
N SER A 3 24.85 -24.68 -13.64
CA SER A 3 26.32 -24.59 -13.80
C SER A 3 26.89 -23.16 -13.72
N LYS A 4 26.15 -22.13 -14.15
CA LYS A 4 26.65 -20.73 -14.11
C LYS A 4 26.56 -20.13 -12.70
N LEU A 5 25.52 -20.48 -11.95
CA LEU A 5 25.32 -19.99 -10.58
C LEU A 5 26.33 -20.64 -9.63
N MET A 6 26.56 -21.95 -9.75
CA MET A 6 27.60 -22.65 -8.99
C MET A 6 29.00 -22.10 -9.28
N LYS A 7 29.32 -21.78 -10.54
CA LYS A 7 30.61 -21.14 -10.90
C LYS A 7 30.78 -19.76 -10.29
N LYS A 8 29.71 -18.95 -10.20
CA LYS A 8 29.76 -17.63 -9.54
C LYS A 8 29.96 -17.77 -8.03
N ILE A 9 29.25 -18.69 -7.38
CA ILE A 9 29.37 -18.93 -5.93
C ILE A 9 30.77 -19.46 -5.58
N LEU A 10 31.33 -20.37 -6.40
CA LEU A 10 32.69 -20.88 -6.23
C LEU A 10 33.74 -19.78 -6.39
N LEU A 11 33.54 -18.86 -7.36
CA LEU A 11 34.45 -17.75 -7.59
C LEU A 11 34.44 -16.75 -6.43
N ILE A 12 33.27 -16.45 -5.87
CA ILE A 12 33.10 -15.57 -4.69
C ILE A 12 33.76 -16.18 -3.46
N SER A 13 33.60 -17.48 -3.24
CA SER A 13 34.23 -18.19 -2.12
C SER A 13 35.75 -18.31 -2.30
N LEU A 14 36.25 -18.58 -3.52
CA LEU A 14 37.69 -18.55 -3.84
C LEU A 14 38.31 -17.15 -3.66
N LEU A 15 37.60 -16.08 -4.02
CA LEU A 15 38.04 -14.70 -3.80
C LEU A 15 38.11 -14.36 -2.31
N SER A 16 37.12 -14.80 -1.52
CA SER A 16 37.14 -14.64 -0.06
C SER A 16 38.26 -15.43 0.63
N LEU A 17 38.61 -16.63 0.12
CA LEU A 17 39.74 -17.40 0.63
C LEU A 17 41.09 -16.81 0.21
N SER A 18 41.23 -16.34 -1.04
CA SER A 18 42.46 -15.71 -1.53
C SER A 18 42.81 -14.40 -0.80
N PHE A 19 41.85 -13.77 -0.12
CA PHE A 19 42.06 -12.58 0.70
C PHE A 19 42.48 -12.90 2.15
N SER A 20 42.48 -14.18 2.55
CA SER A 20 42.84 -14.62 3.91
C SER A 20 44.20 -15.33 4.01
N GLN A 21 44.92 -15.56 2.91
CA GLN A 21 46.27 -16.12 2.92
C GLN A 21 47.20 -15.41 1.92
N GLU A 22 47.89 -14.38 2.41
CA GLU A 22 49.36 -14.17 2.32
C GLU A 22 49.68 -12.68 2.48
N LEU A 23 50.18 -12.31 3.67
CA LEU A 23 51.06 -11.16 3.87
C LEU A 23 52.03 -11.52 4.99
N LYS A 24 53.04 -12.34 4.65
CA LYS A 24 54.27 -12.40 5.44
C LYS A 24 55.10 -11.18 5.06
N VAL A 25 54.95 -10.11 5.83
CA VAL A 25 55.78 -8.90 5.70
C VAL A 25 57.00 -9.08 6.60
N GLU A 26 58.12 -9.51 6.02
CA GLU A 26 59.44 -9.30 6.65
C GLU A 26 59.98 -7.95 6.16
N GLY A 27 59.86 -6.93 7.01
CA GLY A 27 60.43 -5.60 6.78
C GLY A 27 59.44 -4.47 7.09
N ASN A 28 59.85 -3.56 7.98
CA ASN A 28 59.05 -2.42 8.48
C ASN A 28 58.37 -1.62 7.36
N LEU A 29 57.07 -1.88 7.13
CA LEU A 29 56.18 -1.02 6.37
C LEU A 29 55.05 -0.58 7.30
N ASN A 30 55.26 0.60 7.87
CA ASN A 30 54.29 1.29 8.71
C ASN A 30 53.25 1.94 7.77
N VAL A 31 52.22 1.20 7.37
CA VAL A 31 51.12 1.75 6.57
C VAL A 31 50.00 2.16 7.53
N THR A 32 50.11 3.38 8.04
CA THR A 32 49.03 4.06 8.76
C THR A 32 48.07 4.70 7.77
N GLY A 33 46.82 4.22 7.70
CA GLY A 33 45.66 5.03 7.31
C GLY A 33 45.29 5.11 5.82
N ALA A 34 44.12 4.54 5.51
CA ALA A 34 43.15 4.94 4.47
C ALA A 34 43.64 5.16 3.02
N VAL A 35 43.41 4.16 2.15
CA VAL A 35 43.05 4.42 0.74
C VAL A 35 41.86 3.53 0.36
N ILE A 36 40.66 3.91 0.77
CA ILE A 36 39.49 3.67 -0.08
C ILE A 36 39.49 4.90 -1.00
N ASN A 37 39.92 4.76 -2.26
CA ASN A 37 39.79 5.88 -3.18
C ASN A 37 38.30 6.13 -3.46
N ASP A 38 37.93 7.39 -3.70
CA ASP A 38 36.53 7.85 -3.83
C ASP A 38 35.73 7.07 -4.89
N SER A 39 36.42 6.54 -5.92
CA SER A 39 35.83 5.69 -6.95
C SER A 39 35.44 4.30 -6.43
N LEU A 40 36.25 3.69 -5.56
CA LEU A 40 35.95 2.40 -4.94
C LEU A 40 34.78 2.51 -3.95
N ALA A 41 34.72 3.61 -3.18
CA ALA A 41 33.60 3.87 -2.27
C ALA A 41 32.25 3.98 -3.01
N LYS A 42 32.23 4.66 -4.16
CA LYS A 42 31.05 4.78 -5.02
C LYS A 42 30.58 3.44 -5.58
N VAL A 43 31.52 2.58 -6.00
CA VAL A 43 31.19 1.23 -6.50
C VAL A 43 30.60 0.36 -5.38
N ILE A 44 31.16 0.43 -4.17
CA ILE A 44 30.62 -0.31 -3.01
C ILE A 44 29.21 0.16 -2.66
N ALA A 45 28.96 1.47 -2.64
CA ALA A 45 27.63 2.02 -2.35
C ALA A 45 26.58 1.61 -3.40
N ALA A 46 26.94 1.62 -4.69
CA ALA A 46 26.04 1.18 -5.75
C ALA A 46 25.73 -0.32 -5.66
N GLN A 47 26.74 -1.15 -5.36
CA GLN A 47 26.54 -2.58 -5.15
C GLN A 47 25.71 -2.87 -3.90
N GLN A 48 25.87 -2.08 -2.83
CA GLN A 48 25.03 -2.22 -1.63
C GLN A 48 23.57 -1.89 -1.93
N ALA A 49 23.29 -0.83 -2.69
CA ALA A 49 21.92 -0.49 -3.10
C ALA A 49 21.27 -1.60 -3.97
N GLU A 50 22.04 -2.23 -4.87
CA GLU A 50 21.56 -3.39 -5.63
C GLU A 50 21.28 -4.60 -4.73
N ILE A 51 22.14 -4.84 -3.72
CA ILE A 51 21.95 -5.91 -2.73
C ILE A 51 20.67 -5.66 -1.92
N ASP A 52 20.46 -4.43 -1.45
CA ASP A 52 19.29 -4.06 -0.65
C ASP A 52 18.00 -4.23 -1.47
N ALA A 53 18.01 -3.81 -2.74
CA ALA A 53 16.89 -4.01 -3.66
C ALA A 53 16.59 -5.51 -3.90
N LEU A 54 17.63 -6.33 -4.04
CA LEU A 54 17.48 -7.79 -4.19
C LEU A 54 16.95 -8.43 -2.90
N GLN A 55 17.37 -7.95 -1.73
CA GLN A 55 16.86 -8.42 -0.43
C GLN A 55 15.38 -8.11 -0.26
N SER A 56 14.94 -6.90 -0.64
CA SER A 56 13.51 -6.55 -0.67
C SER A 56 12.70 -7.45 -1.60
N LEU A 57 13.23 -7.76 -2.80
CA LEU A 57 12.58 -8.66 -3.73
C LEU A 57 12.46 -10.09 -3.18
N ILE A 58 13.50 -10.58 -2.51
CA ILE A 58 13.50 -11.91 -1.87
C ILE A 58 12.47 -11.96 -0.73
N ALA A 59 12.37 -10.91 0.10
CA ALA A 59 11.38 -10.84 1.17
C ALA A 59 9.94 -10.86 0.62
N SER A 60 9.68 -10.11 -0.46
CA SER A 60 8.38 -10.10 -1.14
C SER A 60 8.02 -11.48 -1.72
N LEU A 61 8.97 -12.14 -2.39
CA LEU A 61 8.76 -13.48 -2.93
C LEU A 61 8.53 -14.53 -1.85
N GLN A 62 9.24 -14.44 -0.73
CA GLN A 62 9.05 -15.36 0.40
C GLN A 62 7.64 -15.20 0.98
N SER A 63 7.17 -13.96 1.15
CA SER A 63 5.81 -13.67 1.59
C SER A 63 4.74 -14.26 0.65
N GLN A 64 4.95 -14.16 -0.67
CA GLN A 64 4.07 -14.79 -1.67
C GLN A 64 4.10 -16.33 -1.61
N ILE A 65 5.27 -16.94 -1.39
CA ILE A 65 5.39 -18.39 -1.23
C ILE A 65 4.65 -18.87 0.02
N ASP A 66 4.80 -18.17 1.13
CA ASP A 66 4.16 -18.52 2.40
C ASP A 66 2.63 -18.42 2.30
N ALA A 67 2.13 -17.45 1.54
CA ALA A 67 0.71 -17.29 1.20
C ALA A 67 0.16 -18.45 0.37
N LEU A 68 0.90 -18.81 -0.69
CA LEU A 68 0.53 -19.89 -1.60
C LEU A 68 0.55 -21.25 -0.89
N GLN A 69 1.42 -21.41 0.11
CA GLN A 69 1.51 -22.65 0.89
C GLN A 69 0.40 -22.80 1.94
N ASN A 70 -0.13 -21.69 2.47
CA ASN A 70 -1.07 -21.73 3.59
C ASN A 70 -2.53 -21.41 3.23
N GLY A 71 -2.82 -20.98 2.00
CA GLY A 71 -4.19 -20.70 1.55
C GLY A 71 -4.90 -19.58 2.34
N ASN A 72 -4.13 -18.76 3.08
CA ASN A 72 -4.61 -17.67 3.94
C ASN A 72 -4.02 -16.33 3.49
N GLU A 73 -4.77 -15.25 3.76
CA GLU A 73 -4.40 -13.85 3.53
C GLU A 73 -2.98 -13.55 3.99
N ILE A 74 -2.23 -12.80 3.16
CA ILE A 74 -0.89 -12.31 3.50
C ILE A 74 -1.01 -11.18 4.51
N VAL A 75 -1.39 -11.49 5.74
CA VAL A 75 -1.28 -10.51 6.83
C VAL A 75 0.17 -10.47 7.28
N THR A 76 0.81 -9.33 7.11
CA THR A 76 2.22 -9.10 7.46
C THR A 76 2.40 -8.42 8.81
N GLY A 77 1.33 -7.87 9.38
CA GLY A 77 1.34 -7.16 10.65
C GLY A 77 0.01 -6.48 10.94
N THR A 78 0.03 -5.58 11.93
CA THR A 78 -1.10 -4.75 12.30
C THR A 78 -0.67 -3.31 12.53
N VAL A 79 -1.60 -2.37 12.38
CA VAL A 79 -1.46 -0.97 12.77
C VAL A 79 -2.66 -0.55 13.62
N THR A 80 -2.47 0.35 14.57
CA THR A 80 -3.53 0.85 15.45
C THR A 80 -3.65 2.36 15.31
N ASP A 81 -4.87 2.86 15.12
CA ASP A 81 -5.13 4.31 15.08
C ASP A 81 -5.31 4.92 16.48
N ILE A 82 -5.57 6.22 16.53
CA ILE A 82 -5.74 6.98 17.77
C ILE A 82 -6.99 6.55 18.58
N ASP A 83 -7.98 5.95 17.91
CA ASP A 83 -9.22 5.48 18.52
C ASP A 83 -9.12 4.03 19.02
N GLY A 84 -7.96 3.40 18.81
CA GLY A 84 -7.72 2.01 19.20
C GLY A 84 -8.24 0.99 18.19
N ASN A 85 -8.67 1.41 16.99
CA ASN A 85 -9.00 0.46 15.94
C ASN A 85 -7.71 -0.21 15.47
N VAL A 86 -7.71 -1.55 15.47
CA VAL A 86 -6.59 -2.35 14.97
C VAL A 86 -6.93 -2.81 13.56
N TYR A 87 -5.99 -2.63 12.64
CA TYR A 87 -6.14 -3.00 11.24
C TYR A 87 -5.01 -3.94 10.82
N GLN A 88 -5.36 -4.95 10.04
CA GLN A 88 -4.38 -5.82 9.40
C GLN A 88 -3.61 -5.05 8.32
N THR A 89 -2.35 -5.43 8.09
CA THR A 89 -1.49 -4.85 7.05
C THR A 89 -0.97 -5.92 6.11
N VAL A 90 -0.62 -5.51 4.89
CA VAL A 90 -0.09 -6.39 3.85
C VAL A 90 0.98 -5.70 3.01
N VAL A 91 2.08 -6.43 2.74
CA VAL A 91 3.15 -5.95 1.87
C VAL A 91 2.86 -6.38 0.43
N ILE A 92 2.75 -5.40 -0.47
CA ILE A 92 2.55 -5.61 -1.91
C ILE A 92 3.69 -4.90 -2.66
N GLY A 93 4.57 -5.69 -3.27
CA GLY A 93 5.83 -5.19 -3.79
C GLY A 93 6.68 -4.59 -2.68
N ASN A 94 6.97 -3.29 -2.77
CA ASN A 94 7.74 -2.54 -1.78
C ASN A 94 6.85 -1.63 -0.91
N GLN A 95 5.53 -1.71 -1.02
CA GLN A 95 4.58 -0.87 -0.29
C GLN A 95 3.87 -1.70 0.77
N ASN A 96 3.73 -1.16 1.98
CA ASN A 96 2.94 -1.78 3.04
C ASN A 96 1.60 -1.05 3.17
N TRP A 97 0.51 -1.78 2.98
CA TRP A 97 -0.85 -1.26 2.89
C TRP A 97 -1.69 -1.76 4.05
N MET A 98 -2.65 -0.96 4.50
CA MET A 98 -3.76 -1.50 5.29
C MET A 98 -4.55 -2.50 4.43
N ALA A 99 -4.99 -3.61 5.02
CA ALA A 99 -5.89 -4.57 4.38
C ALA A 99 -7.37 -4.19 4.54
N GLU A 100 -7.68 -3.32 5.51
CA GLU A 100 -9.02 -2.86 5.86
C GLU A 100 -9.19 -1.36 5.59
N ASN A 101 -10.43 -0.92 5.39
CA ASN A 101 -10.77 0.49 5.28
C ASN A 101 -10.71 1.18 6.65
N LEU A 102 -10.34 2.46 6.66
CA LEU A 102 -10.17 3.25 7.89
C LEU A 102 -11.51 3.49 8.63
N LYS A 103 -11.51 3.32 9.96
CA LYS A 103 -12.66 3.48 10.88
C LYS A 103 -12.50 4.65 11.86
N VAL A 104 -11.42 5.41 11.75
CA VAL A 104 -11.08 6.48 12.69
C VAL A 104 -12.11 7.62 12.69
N THR A 105 -12.24 8.26 13.84
CA THR A 105 -13.16 9.38 14.12
C THR A 105 -12.42 10.59 14.70
N HIS A 106 -11.14 10.44 15.05
CA HIS A 106 -10.25 11.53 15.45
C HIS A 106 -9.02 11.61 14.54
N TYR A 107 -8.52 12.82 14.34
CA TYR A 107 -7.19 13.02 13.79
C TYR A 107 -6.13 12.58 14.79
N ARG A 108 -4.89 12.41 14.30
CA ARG A 108 -3.77 11.94 15.11
C ARG A 108 -3.44 12.81 16.31
N ASN A 109 -3.78 14.10 16.26
CA ASN A 109 -3.62 15.04 17.37
C ASN A 109 -4.73 14.91 18.45
N GLY A 110 -5.73 14.04 18.25
CA GLY A 110 -6.86 13.83 19.14
C GLY A 110 -8.08 14.72 18.87
N ASP A 111 -8.01 15.64 17.90
CA ASP A 111 -9.19 16.41 17.51
C ASP A 111 -10.21 15.53 16.81
N ALA A 112 -11.50 15.70 17.13
CA ALA A 112 -12.56 15.01 16.41
C ALA A 112 -12.61 15.44 14.94
N ILE A 113 -12.80 14.46 14.05
CA ILE A 113 -13.19 14.69 12.67
C ILE A 113 -14.68 15.05 12.69
N SER A 114 -15.10 16.00 11.86
CA SER A 114 -16.51 16.36 11.79
C SER A 114 -17.35 15.14 11.37
N ASN A 115 -18.32 14.76 12.19
CA ASN A 115 -19.33 13.76 11.81
C ASN A 115 -20.51 14.51 11.18
N ALA A 116 -20.74 14.31 9.90
CA ALA A 116 -21.84 15.01 9.22
C ALA A 116 -23.18 14.35 9.50
N GLU A 117 -24.23 15.16 9.50
CA GLU A 117 -25.56 14.62 9.26
C GLU A 117 -25.69 14.25 7.77
N PRO A 118 -26.24 13.07 7.46
CA PRO A 118 -26.53 12.60 6.11
C PRO A 118 -26.92 13.65 5.07
N ASP A 119 -27.95 14.43 5.41
CA ASP A 119 -28.60 15.37 4.51
C ASP A 119 -27.73 16.62 4.23
N LEU A 120 -26.67 16.80 5.00
CA LEU A 120 -25.77 17.96 4.96
C LEU A 120 -24.38 17.62 4.42
N TRP A 121 -24.14 16.36 3.99
CA TRP A 121 -22.83 15.89 3.53
C TRP A 121 -22.22 16.77 2.43
N TRP A 122 -23.02 17.15 1.43
CA TRP A 122 -22.58 17.94 0.27
C TRP A 122 -22.25 19.40 0.57
N GLN A 123 -22.49 19.88 1.79
CA GLN A 123 -22.17 21.23 2.23
C GLN A 123 -20.87 21.27 3.05
N GLN A 124 -20.20 20.13 3.24
CA GLN A 124 -19.01 20.04 4.08
C GLN A 124 -17.74 20.34 3.28
N PHE A 125 -17.22 21.55 3.49
CA PHE A 125 -15.91 22.01 2.99
C PHE A 125 -14.81 21.91 4.07
N VAL A 126 -15.03 21.05 5.05
CA VAL A 126 -14.12 20.74 6.16
C VAL A 126 -13.97 19.23 6.25
N GLY A 127 -12.88 18.76 6.84
CA GLY A 127 -12.65 17.33 6.99
C GLY A 127 -13.79 16.65 7.75
N THR A 128 -14.43 15.72 7.06
CA THR A 128 -15.67 15.08 7.52
C THR A 128 -15.60 13.58 7.28
N TYR A 129 -16.14 12.82 8.21
CA TYR A 129 -16.40 11.40 8.05
C TYR A 129 -17.87 11.08 8.29
N ILE A 130 -18.26 9.88 7.85
CA ILE A 130 -19.51 9.27 8.25
C ILE A 130 -19.37 7.75 8.28
N GLU A 131 -20.03 7.12 9.24
CA GLU A 131 -20.06 5.66 9.35
C GLU A 131 -20.76 5.05 8.13
N HIS A 132 -20.25 3.92 7.65
CA HIS A 132 -20.94 3.19 6.59
C HIS A 132 -22.32 2.72 7.11
N PRO A 133 -23.43 3.07 6.44
CA PRO A 133 -24.78 2.92 6.99
C PRO A 133 -25.25 1.46 7.10
N GLU A 134 -24.63 0.53 6.35
CA GLU A 134 -24.91 -0.90 6.48
C GLU A 134 -24.08 -1.58 7.58
N ASP A 135 -22.75 -1.51 7.51
CA ASP A 135 -21.84 -2.10 8.49
C ASP A 135 -20.48 -1.38 8.51
N TYR A 136 -20.29 -0.45 9.45
CA TYR A 136 -19.02 0.28 9.59
C TYR A 136 -17.86 -0.62 10.05
N ASN A 137 -18.14 -1.73 10.76
CA ASN A 137 -17.07 -2.63 11.22
C ASN A 137 -16.45 -3.37 10.03
N LEU A 138 -17.28 -3.72 9.05
CA LEU A 138 -16.87 -4.40 7.83
C LEU A 138 -16.30 -3.43 6.78
N TYR A 139 -17.00 -2.32 6.50
CA TYR A 139 -16.67 -1.44 5.38
C TYR A 139 -15.83 -0.21 5.75
N GLY A 140 -15.66 0.07 7.04
CA GLY A 140 -15.02 1.29 7.51
C GLY A 140 -15.96 2.51 7.47
N ASN A 141 -15.37 3.69 7.55
CA ASN A 141 -16.08 4.96 7.36
C ASN A 141 -15.83 5.51 5.96
N PHE A 142 -16.72 6.39 5.52
CA PHE A 142 -16.46 7.27 4.39
C PHE A 142 -15.90 8.60 4.86
N TYR A 143 -14.97 9.15 4.10
CA TYR A 143 -14.35 10.43 4.37
C TYR A 143 -14.44 11.30 3.12
N ASN A 144 -14.57 12.60 3.29
CA ASN A 144 -14.36 13.52 2.18
C ASN A 144 -12.86 13.79 1.98
N TRP A 145 -12.52 14.44 0.86
CA TRP A 145 -11.11 14.72 0.57
C TRP A 145 -10.47 15.66 1.58
N TYR A 146 -11.23 16.60 2.14
CA TYR A 146 -10.73 17.52 3.16
C TYR A 146 -10.23 16.80 4.42
N ALA A 147 -10.81 15.64 4.78
CA ALA A 147 -10.29 14.83 5.89
C ALA A 147 -8.99 14.12 5.49
N ALA A 148 -8.89 13.67 4.23
CA ALA A 148 -7.72 12.96 3.72
C ALA A 148 -6.46 13.82 3.64
N ILE A 149 -6.60 15.12 3.37
CA ILE A 149 -5.47 16.07 3.25
C ILE A 149 -5.25 16.93 4.50
N ASP A 150 -6.01 16.70 5.57
CA ASP A 150 -5.88 17.49 6.80
C ASP A 150 -4.49 17.29 7.43
N GLU A 151 -3.82 18.38 7.78
CA GLU A 151 -2.46 18.37 8.34
C GLU A 151 -2.38 17.66 9.69
N ARG A 152 -3.50 17.51 10.42
CA ARG A 152 -3.56 16.78 11.68
C ARG A 152 -3.44 15.27 11.48
N GLY A 153 -3.58 14.79 10.23
CA GLY A 153 -3.37 13.40 9.83
C GLY A 153 -4.50 12.46 10.23
N VAL A 154 -5.18 11.87 9.25
CA VAL A 154 -6.27 10.90 9.48
C VAL A 154 -5.76 9.46 9.67
N CYS A 155 -4.62 9.12 9.09
CA CYS A 155 -4.02 7.80 9.23
C CYS A 155 -3.20 7.65 10.53
N PRO A 156 -2.95 6.42 11.01
CA PRO A 156 -2.04 6.15 12.14
C PRO A 156 -0.65 6.79 12.00
N GLU A 157 0.09 6.94 13.10
CA GLU A 157 1.47 7.45 13.06
C GLU A 157 2.38 6.56 12.20
N GLY A 158 3.17 7.17 11.31
CA GLY A 158 3.99 6.46 10.31
C GLY A 158 3.21 5.93 9.10
N TRP A 159 1.95 6.33 8.95
CA TRP A 159 1.08 6.00 7.83
C TRP A 159 0.41 7.27 7.28
N HIS A 160 0.06 7.25 6.00
CA HIS A 160 -0.59 8.37 5.33
C HIS A 160 -1.65 7.92 4.31
N VAL A 161 -2.47 8.87 3.88
CA VAL A 161 -3.45 8.63 2.80
C VAL A 161 -2.69 8.65 1.46
N PRO A 162 -2.84 7.64 0.60
CA PRO A 162 -1.98 7.48 -0.57
C PRO A 162 -2.11 8.63 -1.56
N THR A 163 -1.01 8.93 -2.22
CA THR A 163 -0.95 9.79 -3.41
C THR A 163 -1.33 9.02 -4.67
N ARG A 164 -1.54 9.73 -5.79
CA ARG A 164 -1.79 9.12 -7.09
C ARG A 164 -0.64 8.22 -7.53
N ASP A 165 0.59 8.66 -7.28
CA ASP A 165 1.79 7.93 -7.72
C ASP A 165 1.96 6.62 -6.95
N GLU A 166 1.62 6.59 -5.67
CA GLU A 166 1.65 5.35 -4.87
C GLU A 166 0.61 4.35 -5.34
N TRP A 167 -0.58 4.82 -5.72
CA TRP A 167 -1.57 3.98 -6.38
C TRP A 167 -1.08 3.44 -7.73
N ILE A 168 -0.30 4.22 -8.48
CA ILE A 168 0.31 3.79 -9.74
C ILE A 168 1.36 2.70 -9.48
N VAL A 169 2.21 2.86 -8.45
CA VAL A 169 3.21 1.86 -8.07
C VAL A 169 2.54 0.53 -7.74
N LEU A 170 1.50 0.53 -6.91
CA LEU A 170 0.71 -0.67 -6.57
C LEU A 170 0.16 -1.33 -7.84
N SER A 171 -0.49 -0.55 -8.69
CA SER A 171 -1.11 -1.06 -9.91
C SER A 171 -0.07 -1.65 -10.87
N ASN A 172 1.07 -0.99 -11.06
CA ASN A 172 2.15 -1.44 -11.94
C ASN A 172 2.80 -2.72 -11.45
N PHE A 173 3.01 -2.86 -10.14
CA PHE A 173 3.51 -4.10 -9.55
C PHE A 173 2.61 -5.30 -9.88
N LEU A 174 1.29 -5.07 -9.95
CA LEU A 174 0.26 -6.07 -10.23
C LEU A 174 -0.08 -6.22 -11.73
N GLY A 175 0.83 -5.81 -12.63
CA GLY A 175 0.64 -5.99 -14.07
C GLY A 175 -0.17 -4.87 -14.75
N GLY A 176 -0.30 -3.72 -14.08
CA GLY A 176 -0.91 -2.49 -14.60
C GLY A 176 -2.41 -2.36 -14.31
N ALA A 177 -2.95 -1.17 -14.57
CA ALA A 177 -4.34 -0.82 -14.26
C ALA A 177 -5.37 -1.75 -14.89
N GLY A 178 -5.09 -2.29 -16.08
CA GLY A 178 -5.97 -3.23 -16.76
C GLY A 178 -6.07 -4.62 -16.14
N ASN A 179 -5.13 -5.02 -15.27
CA ASN A 179 -5.05 -6.39 -14.73
C ASN A 179 -5.10 -6.46 -13.19
N SER A 180 -4.80 -5.36 -12.51
CA SER A 180 -4.48 -5.35 -11.08
C SER A 180 -5.68 -5.51 -10.15
N GLY A 181 -6.89 -5.16 -10.59
CA GLY A 181 -8.08 -5.16 -9.73
C GLY A 181 -8.49 -6.55 -9.24
N GLY A 182 -8.34 -7.58 -10.08
CA GLY A 182 -8.61 -8.97 -9.67
C GLY A 182 -7.75 -9.45 -8.51
N HIS A 183 -6.49 -8.99 -8.43
CA HIS A 183 -5.56 -9.33 -7.35
C HIS A 183 -5.89 -8.67 -6.01
N LEU A 184 -6.69 -7.60 -6.03
CA LEU A 184 -6.99 -6.73 -4.89
C LEU A 184 -8.37 -7.03 -4.27
N LYS A 185 -9.35 -7.46 -5.07
CA LYS A 185 -10.71 -7.75 -4.59
C LYS A 185 -10.76 -9.02 -3.75
N ILE A 186 -11.56 -8.99 -2.67
CA ILE A 186 -11.94 -10.22 -1.96
C ILE A 186 -12.67 -11.18 -2.91
N VAL A 187 -12.46 -12.47 -2.72
CA VAL A 187 -13.05 -13.53 -3.55
C VAL A 187 -14.51 -13.79 -3.20
N GLY A 188 -15.23 -14.43 -4.13
CA GLY A 188 -16.62 -14.85 -3.90
C GLY A 188 -17.65 -13.75 -4.15
N PHE A 189 -18.89 -14.04 -3.73
CA PHE A 189 -20.07 -13.21 -4.01
C PHE A 189 -20.83 -12.79 -2.75
N GLU A 190 -20.22 -12.97 -1.58
CA GLU A 190 -20.84 -12.56 -0.31
C GLU A 190 -20.98 -11.03 -0.26
N TYR A 191 -19.96 -10.31 -0.73
CA TYR A 191 -19.91 -8.85 -0.72
C TYR A 191 -20.00 -8.25 -2.12
N TRP A 192 -19.29 -8.81 -3.10
CA TRP A 192 -19.33 -8.37 -4.49
C TRP A 192 -20.46 -9.05 -5.25
N ASN A 193 -21.19 -8.30 -6.07
CA ASN A 193 -22.12 -8.90 -7.01
C ASN A 193 -21.40 -9.79 -8.04
N SER A 194 -22.10 -10.80 -8.53
CA SER A 194 -21.64 -11.60 -9.67
C SER A 194 -21.51 -10.72 -10.92
N PRO A 195 -20.39 -10.77 -11.68
CA PRO A 195 -19.46 -11.90 -11.72
C PRO A 195 -18.22 -11.79 -10.80
N ASN A 196 -18.03 -10.70 -10.05
CA ASN A 196 -16.79 -10.37 -9.33
C ASN A 196 -15.53 -10.71 -10.17
N ASP A 197 -15.48 -10.18 -11.39
CA ASP A 197 -14.62 -10.70 -12.46
C ASP A 197 -13.14 -10.67 -12.08
N GLY A 198 -12.44 -11.77 -12.35
CA GLY A 198 -11.01 -11.94 -12.07
C GLY A 198 -10.59 -11.87 -10.59
N ALA A 199 -11.52 -11.84 -9.62
CA ALA A 199 -11.17 -11.75 -8.21
C ALA A 199 -10.41 -12.99 -7.70
N THR A 200 -9.22 -12.77 -7.17
CA THR A 200 -8.34 -13.80 -6.61
C THR A 200 -7.87 -13.46 -5.20
N ASN A 201 -7.95 -12.18 -4.80
CA ASN A 201 -7.36 -11.64 -3.59
C ASN A 201 -5.92 -12.11 -3.33
N SER A 202 -5.13 -12.37 -4.38
CA SER A 202 -3.81 -13.00 -4.23
C SER A 202 -2.81 -12.13 -3.46
N THR A 203 -3.15 -10.86 -3.23
CA THR A 203 -2.33 -9.92 -2.46
C THR A 203 -2.67 -9.90 -0.98
N GLY A 204 -3.88 -10.27 -0.55
CA GLY A 204 -4.37 -9.98 0.81
C GLY A 204 -4.81 -8.53 1.02
N PHE A 205 -4.94 -7.74 -0.06
CA PHE A 205 -5.52 -6.40 0.00
C PHE A 205 -6.99 -6.46 0.40
N SER A 206 -7.75 -7.49 0.03
CA SER A 206 -9.11 -7.73 0.53
C SER A 206 -10.10 -6.56 0.34
N ALA A 207 -10.07 -5.93 -0.84
CA ALA A 207 -10.98 -4.82 -1.14
C ALA A 207 -12.45 -5.27 -1.16
N LEU A 208 -13.28 -4.52 -0.42
CA LEU A 208 -14.73 -4.68 -0.30
C LEU A 208 -15.47 -3.58 -1.09
N PRO A 209 -16.66 -3.87 -1.66
CA PRO A 209 -17.43 -2.93 -2.45
C PRO A 209 -18.29 -2.00 -1.59
N ALA A 210 -17.63 -1.16 -0.80
CA ALA A 210 -18.29 -0.20 0.08
C ALA A 210 -19.15 0.83 -0.70
N GLY A 211 -18.91 1.02 -1.99
CA GLY A 211 -19.55 2.10 -2.74
C GLY A 211 -19.04 3.47 -2.30
N MET A 212 -19.94 4.45 -2.30
CA MET A 212 -19.66 5.83 -1.93
C MET A 212 -20.90 6.51 -1.38
N ILE A 213 -20.70 7.66 -0.73
CA ILE A 213 -21.79 8.56 -0.36
C ILE A 213 -21.73 9.83 -1.22
N THR A 214 -22.83 10.12 -1.91
CA THR A 214 -22.95 11.27 -2.83
C THR A 214 -23.84 12.35 -2.23
N GLY A 215 -23.69 13.58 -2.71
CA GLY A 215 -24.54 14.68 -2.27
C GLY A 215 -26.02 14.48 -2.58
N GLY A 216 -26.88 14.65 -1.57
CA GLY A 216 -28.34 14.76 -1.74
C GLY A 216 -29.16 13.49 -1.48
N SER A 217 -28.55 12.38 -1.10
CA SER A 217 -29.26 11.22 -0.55
C SER A 217 -28.39 10.46 0.45
N TRP A 218 -29.05 9.83 1.44
CA TRP A 218 -28.41 8.90 2.37
C TRP A 218 -28.25 7.48 1.82
N GLU A 219 -28.59 7.31 0.53
CA GLU A 219 -28.53 6.02 -0.14
C GLU A 219 -27.09 5.74 -0.55
N LEU A 220 -26.58 4.59 -0.12
CA LEU A 220 -25.31 4.07 -0.60
C LEU A 220 -25.35 3.95 -2.12
N ASN A 221 -24.43 4.64 -2.77
CA ASN A 221 -24.31 4.56 -4.21
C ASN A 221 -23.28 3.49 -4.57
N GLN A 222 -23.67 2.56 -5.45
CA GLN A 222 -22.82 1.46 -5.93
C GLN A 222 -22.36 0.44 -4.87
N SER A 223 -23.05 0.32 -3.72
CA SER A 223 -22.79 -0.79 -2.77
C SER A 223 -22.91 -2.15 -3.49
N ASN A 224 -22.03 -3.08 -3.15
CA ASN A 224 -21.85 -4.39 -3.83
C ASN A 224 -21.40 -4.34 -5.29
N PHE A 225 -21.35 -3.16 -5.93
CA PHE A 225 -20.92 -2.98 -7.32
C PHE A 225 -19.52 -2.39 -7.42
N ARG A 226 -19.12 -1.49 -6.52
CA ARG A 226 -17.84 -0.77 -6.62
C ARG A 226 -17.17 -0.50 -5.28
N ALA A 227 -15.86 -0.35 -5.32
CA ALA A 227 -15.06 0.22 -4.23
C ALA A 227 -14.33 1.45 -4.75
N TYR A 228 -14.36 2.55 -3.98
CA TYR A 228 -13.67 3.80 -4.30
C TYR A 228 -12.67 4.15 -3.20
N PHE A 229 -11.43 4.45 -3.61
CA PHE A 229 -10.34 4.80 -2.69
C PHE A 229 -9.78 6.19 -3.01
N ILE A 230 -9.69 7.03 -1.97
CA ILE A 230 -9.21 8.41 -2.06
C ILE A 230 -7.72 8.47 -2.43
N SER A 231 -7.34 9.52 -3.17
CA SER A 231 -5.97 10.02 -3.23
C SER A 231 -5.88 11.42 -2.62
N THR A 232 -4.74 11.74 -2.02
CA THR A 232 -4.40 13.12 -1.63
C THR A 232 -4.05 14.01 -2.83
N THR A 233 -3.84 13.43 -4.01
CA THR A 233 -3.50 14.20 -5.23
C THR A 233 -4.75 14.81 -5.88
N GLU A 234 -4.82 16.13 -5.87
CA GLU A 234 -5.85 16.90 -6.57
C GLU A 234 -5.66 16.82 -8.09
N GLN A 235 -6.76 16.67 -8.84
CA GLN A 235 -6.75 16.73 -10.30
C GLN A 235 -6.98 18.17 -10.78
N ASN A 236 -7.94 18.86 -10.16
CA ASN A 236 -8.31 20.26 -10.37
C ASN A 236 -9.21 20.69 -9.21
N SER A 237 -9.64 21.95 -9.19
CA SER A 237 -10.46 22.53 -8.10
C SER A 237 -11.79 21.81 -7.78
N THR A 238 -12.24 20.88 -8.62
CA THR A 238 -13.48 20.12 -8.45
C THR A 238 -13.23 18.66 -8.11
N PHE A 239 -12.15 18.08 -8.62
CA PHE A 239 -11.94 16.64 -8.63
C PHE A 239 -10.58 16.23 -8.06
N ILE A 240 -10.58 15.07 -7.43
CA ILE A 240 -9.40 14.35 -6.96
C ILE A 240 -9.13 13.17 -7.88
N TYR A 241 -7.86 12.78 -7.97
CA TYR A 241 -7.56 11.45 -8.44
C TYR A 241 -8.03 10.41 -7.42
N ALA A 242 -8.43 9.25 -7.91
CA ALA A 242 -8.87 8.15 -7.08
C ALA A 242 -8.65 6.82 -7.79
N ARG A 243 -8.86 5.74 -7.04
CA ARG A 243 -8.91 4.39 -7.59
C ARG A 243 -10.28 3.78 -7.41
N MET A 244 -10.68 2.99 -8.41
CA MET A 244 -11.96 2.31 -8.42
C MET A 244 -11.82 0.84 -8.84
N LEU A 245 -12.52 -0.04 -8.13
CA LEU A 245 -12.73 -1.45 -8.49
C LEU A 245 -14.20 -1.67 -8.82
N ASP A 246 -14.49 -2.44 -9.86
CA ASP A 246 -15.85 -2.75 -10.31
C ASP A 246 -16.09 -4.27 -10.27
N TYR A 247 -17.32 -4.67 -9.94
CA TYR A 247 -17.71 -6.07 -9.84
C TYR A 247 -17.59 -6.82 -11.18
N ASN A 248 -17.76 -6.14 -12.32
CA ASN A 248 -17.75 -6.77 -13.64
C ASN A 248 -16.43 -6.55 -14.42
N ASN A 249 -15.38 -6.10 -13.73
CA ASN A 249 -14.09 -5.82 -14.31
C ASN A 249 -12.97 -6.24 -13.34
N TYR A 250 -11.81 -6.58 -13.89
CA TYR A 250 -10.59 -6.89 -13.14
C TYR A 250 -9.57 -5.75 -13.20
N ALA A 251 -9.96 -4.57 -13.71
CA ALA A 251 -9.14 -3.37 -13.69
C ALA A 251 -9.14 -2.67 -12.33
N PHE A 252 -8.00 -2.09 -11.94
CA PHE A 252 -7.89 -1.09 -10.88
C PHE A 252 -7.84 0.30 -11.53
N ALA A 253 -9.02 0.81 -11.85
CA ALA A 253 -9.17 1.96 -12.73
C ALA A 253 -8.76 3.26 -12.02
N GLU A 254 -8.14 4.17 -12.78
CA GLU A 254 -8.07 5.58 -12.38
C GLU A 254 -9.45 6.22 -12.54
N TYR A 255 -9.85 7.01 -11.56
CA TYR A 255 -11.13 7.70 -11.57
C TYR A 255 -10.97 9.13 -11.03
N ASN A 256 -11.95 9.99 -11.33
CA ASN A 256 -12.03 11.34 -10.80
C ASN A 256 -13.24 11.43 -9.88
N LEU A 257 -13.01 11.85 -8.64
CA LEU A 257 -14.03 11.90 -7.60
C LEU A 257 -14.18 13.33 -7.07
N TRP A 258 -15.36 13.70 -6.60
CA TRP A 258 -15.59 15.06 -6.08
C TRP A 258 -14.97 15.22 -4.69
N HIS A 259 -14.42 16.39 -4.40
CA HIS A 259 -13.85 16.71 -3.09
C HIS A 259 -14.83 16.52 -1.91
N THR A 260 -16.12 16.77 -2.18
CA THR A 260 -17.18 16.86 -1.17
C THR A 260 -17.97 15.57 -0.99
N GLU A 261 -17.66 14.51 -1.74
CA GLU A 261 -18.28 13.20 -1.60
C GLU A 261 -17.46 12.31 -0.68
N GLY A 262 -18.07 11.25 -0.16
CA GLY A 262 -17.43 10.37 0.80
C GLY A 262 -17.03 9.03 0.20
N TYR A 263 -15.78 8.66 0.44
CA TYR A 263 -15.16 7.45 -0.09
C TYR A 263 -14.29 6.77 0.98
N SER A 264 -13.89 5.53 0.72
CA SER A 264 -13.05 4.78 1.64
C SER A 264 -11.61 5.32 1.61
N ILE A 265 -10.98 5.36 2.79
CA ILE A 265 -9.54 5.57 2.93
C ILE A 265 -8.89 4.22 3.25
N ARG A 266 -7.78 3.94 2.57
CA ARG A 266 -6.86 2.85 2.89
C ARG A 266 -5.45 3.42 2.98
N CYS A 267 -4.89 3.46 4.18
CA CYS A 267 -3.58 4.06 4.39
C CYS A 267 -2.44 3.16 3.89
N ILE A 268 -1.33 3.80 3.57
CA ILE A 268 -0.05 3.19 3.23
C ILE A 268 1.00 3.67 4.24
N GLN A 269 1.97 2.83 4.56
CA GLN A 269 3.09 3.18 5.44
C GLN A 269 4.08 4.11 4.73
N ASP A 270 4.64 5.06 5.48
CA ASP A 270 5.65 6.04 5.01
C ASP A 270 6.96 5.42 4.49
#